data_AF-X0YP63-F1
#
_entry.id   AF-X0YP63-F1
#
_cell.length_a   1.000
_cell.length_b   1.000
_cell.length_c   1.000
_cell.angle_alpha   90.00
_cell.angle_beta   90.00
_cell.angle_gamma   90.00
#
_symmetry.space_group_name_H-M   'P 1'
#
loop_
_entity.id
_entity.type
_entity.pdbx_description
1 polymer ?
#
loop_
_entity_poly.entity_id
_entity_poly.type
_entity_poly.pdbx_seq_one_letter_code
_entity_poly.pdbx_strand_id
1 'polypeptide(L)'
;LLGLNRPVSWYIPEFVGEGKDAVMVHHLLTHTSGLRDEDVDAHAEGKKGTIDVPPPDETQHPAINERLFLGYDAPLWKPPGTEMSYCNYGYELAGEVVRRVSGRSLADFACERIFGPLGMKDTWYVVPDSARHRIVRRSEDAIDAAWLESPETLETPWASGGVFATTMDTATFGQMFLNRGTYGGARILSRASVAAMTRNQIPGISARHGDQFFPEASWGLGWSVRGSKKAPAYGEPLQSPKAFCHG
;
A
#
# COMPACT_ATOMS: atom_id res chain seq x y z
N LEU A 1 -10.63 -10.35 14.05
CA LEU A 1 -10.24 -11.08 12.82
C LEU A 1 -8.83 -10.67 12.40
N LEU A 2 -8.58 -9.37 12.17
CA LEU A 2 -7.24 -8.80 11.93
C LEU A 2 -6.57 -8.30 13.22
N GLY A 3 -5.24 -8.33 13.28
CA GLY A 3 -4.43 -7.76 14.36
C GLY A 3 -3.08 -7.27 13.84
N LEU A 4 -2.70 -6.04 14.20
CA LEU A 4 -1.48 -5.39 13.70
C LEU A 4 -0.20 -6.09 14.16
N ASN A 5 -0.18 -6.63 15.39
CA ASN A 5 0.96 -7.34 15.94
C ASN A 5 0.90 -8.86 15.66
N ARG A 6 0.09 -9.28 14.69
CA ARG A 6 0.02 -10.68 14.28
C ARG A 6 0.98 -10.91 13.10
N PRO A 7 1.72 -12.04 13.09
CA PRO A 7 2.50 -12.43 11.93
C PRO A 7 1.67 -12.47 10.66
N VAL A 8 2.26 -12.03 9.54
CA VAL A 8 1.65 -12.08 8.21
C VAL A 8 1.36 -13.53 7.80
N SER A 9 2.25 -14.45 8.17
CA SER A 9 2.10 -15.89 7.92
C SER A 9 0.84 -16.52 8.53
N TRP A 10 0.22 -15.86 9.52
CA TRP A 10 -1.07 -16.31 10.06
C TRP A 10 -2.22 -16.16 9.06
N TYR A 11 -2.12 -15.20 8.15
CA TYR A 11 -3.10 -14.97 7.10
C TYR A 11 -2.64 -15.54 5.77
N ILE A 12 -1.33 -15.51 5.52
CA ILE A 12 -0.68 -15.95 4.27
C ILE A 12 0.37 -17.02 4.63
N PRO A 13 -0.01 -18.27 4.93
CA PRO A 13 0.92 -19.34 5.31
C PRO A 13 2.02 -19.61 4.27
N GLU A 14 1.81 -19.21 3.02
CA GLU A 14 2.76 -19.31 1.92
C GLU A 14 3.90 -18.29 2.03
N PHE A 15 3.73 -17.21 2.82
CA PHE A 15 4.78 -16.23 3.11
C PHE A 15 5.82 -16.84 4.05
N VAL A 16 6.78 -17.56 3.46
CA VAL A 16 7.78 -18.39 4.14
C VAL A 16 9.20 -17.92 3.88
N GLY A 17 10.15 -18.31 4.72
CA GLY A 17 11.57 -17.93 4.59
C GLY A 17 12.14 -17.43 5.91
N GLU A 18 13.46 -17.29 5.95
CA GLU A 18 14.19 -16.93 7.17
C GLU A 18 13.73 -15.58 7.74
N GLY A 19 13.34 -15.57 9.01
CA GLY A 19 12.91 -14.37 9.75
C GLY A 19 11.51 -13.84 9.42
N LYS A 20 10.77 -14.44 8.47
CA LYS A 20 9.44 -13.97 8.08
C LYS A 20 8.33 -14.26 9.10
N ASP A 21 8.56 -15.21 10.00
CA ASP A 21 7.71 -15.46 11.16
C ASP A 21 7.62 -14.24 12.10
N ALA A 22 8.63 -13.37 12.07
CA ALA A 22 8.64 -12.10 12.81
C ALA A 22 8.00 -10.92 12.05
N VAL A 23 7.64 -11.07 10.76
CA VAL A 23 7.00 -10.01 9.99
C VAL A 23 5.54 -9.89 10.41
N MET A 24 5.19 -8.82 11.10
CA MET A 24 3.83 -8.50 11.51
C MET A 24 3.11 -7.62 10.48
N VAL A 25 1.78 -7.63 10.48
CA VAL A 25 0.96 -6.73 9.64
C VAL A 25 1.34 -5.26 9.85
N HIS A 26 1.69 -4.88 11.09
CA HIS A 26 2.24 -3.56 11.42
C HIS A 26 3.45 -3.19 10.56
N HIS A 27 4.38 -4.13 10.34
CA HIS A 27 5.60 -3.87 9.57
C HIS A 27 5.31 -3.62 8.08
N LEU A 28 4.27 -4.24 7.53
CA LEU A 28 3.81 -3.96 6.16
C LEU A 28 3.35 -2.50 6.03
N LEU A 29 2.47 -2.06 6.94
CA LEU A 29 1.88 -0.72 6.92
C LEU A 29 2.89 0.40 7.26
N THR A 30 3.98 0.05 7.94
CA THR A 30 5.04 0.99 8.33
C THR A 30 6.30 0.92 7.47
N HIS A 31 6.32 0.09 6.43
CA HIS A 31 7.50 -0.12 5.58
C HIS A 31 8.73 -0.59 6.38
N THR A 32 8.54 -1.38 7.42
CA THR A 32 9.61 -1.94 8.27
C THR A 32 9.64 -3.47 8.24
N SER A 33 9.09 -4.09 7.18
CA SER A 33 9.04 -5.56 7.05
C SER A 33 10.40 -6.21 6.85
N GLY A 34 11.43 -5.44 6.50
CA GLY A 34 12.72 -5.96 6.06
C GLY A 34 12.74 -6.38 4.58
N LEU A 35 11.62 -6.20 3.86
CA LEU A 35 11.55 -6.36 2.42
C LEU A 35 11.97 -5.06 1.72
N ARG A 36 12.55 -5.18 0.53
CA ARG A 36 12.78 -4.08 -0.42
C ARG A 36 12.26 -4.49 -1.78
N ASP A 37 11.62 -3.57 -2.50
CA ASP A 37 11.06 -3.88 -3.82
C ASP A 37 12.14 -4.40 -4.78
N GLU A 38 13.31 -3.78 -4.82
CA GLU A 38 14.43 -4.22 -5.68
C GLU A 38 14.87 -5.67 -5.43
N ASP A 39 14.91 -6.10 -4.17
CA ASP A 39 15.32 -7.46 -3.81
C ASP A 39 14.21 -8.46 -4.14
N VAL A 40 12.95 -8.09 -3.88
CA VAL A 40 11.79 -8.94 -4.18
C VAL A 40 11.62 -9.10 -5.69
N ASP A 41 11.74 -8.02 -6.44
CA ASP A 41 11.58 -8.03 -7.90
C ASP A 41 12.72 -8.82 -8.57
N ALA A 42 13.97 -8.64 -8.12
CA ALA A 42 15.10 -9.44 -8.62
C ALA A 42 14.95 -10.94 -8.30
N HIS A 43 14.47 -11.27 -7.09
CA HIS A 43 14.17 -12.64 -6.70
C HIS A 43 13.02 -13.25 -7.51
N ALA A 44 11.95 -12.48 -7.73
CA ALA A 44 10.81 -12.89 -8.53
C ALA A 44 11.18 -13.16 -9.99
N GLU A 45 12.00 -12.28 -10.59
CA GLU A 45 12.48 -12.46 -11.97
C GLU A 45 13.31 -13.72 -12.12
N GLY A 46 14.21 -14.01 -11.16
CA GLY A 46 14.99 -15.26 -11.15
C GLY A 46 14.16 -16.54 -11.01
N LYS A 47 12.91 -16.42 -10.54
CA LYS A 47 11.98 -17.54 -10.35
C LYS A 47 10.91 -17.65 -11.43
N LYS A 48 10.78 -16.65 -12.30
CA LYS A 48 9.70 -16.60 -13.28
C LYS A 48 9.80 -17.80 -14.23
N GLY A 49 8.71 -18.56 -14.35
CA GLY A 49 8.67 -19.79 -15.16
C GLY A 49 9.43 -21.00 -14.58
N THR A 50 10.02 -20.89 -13.39
CA THR A 50 10.72 -22.01 -12.72
C THR A 50 9.89 -22.65 -11.60
N ILE A 51 8.85 -21.96 -11.14
CA ILE A 51 7.88 -22.47 -10.17
C ILE A 51 6.49 -22.63 -10.80
N ASP A 52 5.73 -23.59 -10.29
CA ASP A 52 4.30 -23.71 -10.58
C ASP A 52 3.52 -22.75 -9.67
N VAL A 53 2.95 -21.71 -10.25
CA VAL A 53 2.11 -20.75 -9.53
C VAL A 53 0.68 -21.29 -9.51
N PRO A 54 0.09 -21.54 -8.32
CA PRO A 54 -1.28 -22.00 -8.22
C PRO A 54 -2.23 -21.02 -8.92
N PRO A 55 -3.31 -21.51 -9.57
CA PRO A 55 -4.30 -20.63 -10.17
C PRO A 55 -4.90 -19.71 -9.11
N PRO A 56 -5.20 -18.44 -9.44
CA PRO A 56 -5.80 -17.51 -8.49
C PRO A 56 -7.20 -17.96 -8.07
N ASP A 57 -7.57 -17.68 -6.83
CA ASP A 57 -8.96 -17.71 -6.39
C ASP A 57 -9.81 -16.72 -7.20
N GLU A 58 -11.13 -16.92 -7.26
CA GLU A 58 -12.07 -16.01 -7.93
C GLU A 58 -11.99 -14.54 -7.45
N THR A 59 -11.51 -14.34 -6.23
CA THR A 59 -11.37 -13.01 -5.60
C THR A 59 -10.00 -12.39 -5.79
N GLN A 60 -9.08 -13.03 -6.52
CA GLN A 60 -7.73 -12.56 -6.74
C GLN A 60 -7.44 -12.35 -8.23
N HIS A 61 -6.77 -11.25 -8.55
CA HIS A 61 -6.35 -10.98 -9.93
C HIS A 61 -5.14 -11.85 -10.30
N PRO A 62 -5.08 -12.43 -11.51
CA PRO A 62 -3.98 -13.32 -11.91
C PRO A 62 -2.58 -12.71 -11.77
N ALA A 63 -2.40 -11.44 -12.17
CA ALA A 63 -1.10 -10.77 -12.06
C ALA A 63 -0.68 -10.53 -10.59
N ILE A 64 -1.64 -10.24 -9.71
CA ILE A 64 -1.36 -10.07 -8.27
C ILE A 64 -0.98 -11.42 -7.66
N ASN A 65 -1.71 -12.48 -8.01
CA ASN A 65 -1.41 -13.83 -7.58
C ASN A 65 0.01 -14.26 -7.99
N GLU A 66 0.36 -14.07 -9.27
CA GLU A 66 1.72 -14.36 -9.76
C GLU A 66 2.78 -13.58 -8.99
N ARG A 67 2.61 -12.25 -8.85
CA ARG A 67 3.55 -11.40 -8.10
C ARG A 67 3.75 -11.90 -6.67
N LEU A 68 2.66 -12.22 -5.96
CA LEU A 68 2.70 -12.72 -4.59
C LEU A 68 3.43 -14.07 -4.48
N PHE A 69 3.11 -15.05 -5.33
CA PHE A 69 3.76 -16.37 -5.27
C PHE A 69 5.25 -16.31 -5.62
N LEU A 70 5.64 -15.45 -6.56
CA LEU A 70 7.04 -15.25 -6.89
C LEU A 70 7.82 -14.61 -5.73
N GLY A 71 7.21 -13.70 -4.97
CA GLY A 71 7.86 -12.96 -3.89
C GLY A 71 7.70 -13.52 -2.48
N TYR A 72 6.85 -14.53 -2.25
CA TYR A 72 6.55 -15.02 -0.90
C TYR A 72 7.80 -15.45 -0.12
N ASP A 73 8.74 -16.11 -0.80
CA ASP A 73 10.00 -16.62 -0.27
C ASP A 73 11.20 -15.69 -0.51
N ALA A 74 10.97 -14.47 -1.02
CA ALA A 74 12.05 -13.50 -1.20
C ALA A 74 12.76 -13.21 0.13
N PRO A 75 14.10 -13.22 0.19
CA PRO A 75 14.83 -13.05 1.44
C PRO A 75 14.57 -11.67 2.05
N LEU A 76 14.61 -11.61 3.38
CA LEU A 76 14.60 -10.33 4.07
C LEU A 76 16.00 -9.69 3.95
N TRP A 77 16.03 -8.42 3.57
CA TRP A 77 17.26 -7.64 3.56
C TRP A 77 17.74 -7.29 4.97
N LYS A 78 16.79 -7.09 5.90
CA LYS A 78 17.05 -6.80 7.31
C LYS A 78 16.01 -7.46 8.22
N PRO A 79 16.32 -7.66 9.51
CA PRO A 79 15.32 -8.09 10.47
C PRO A 79 14.12 -7.09 10.50
N PRO A 80 12.87 -7.59 10.61
CA PRO A 80 11.71 -6.71 10.68
C PRO A 80 11.79 -5.73 11.84
N GLY A 81 11.32 -4.50 11.62
CA GLY A 81 11.30 -3.43 12.62
C GLY A 81 12.63 -2.69 12.81
N THR A 82 13.69 -3.01 12.05
CA THR A 82 15.02 -2.42 12.27
C THR A 82 15.36 -1.23 11.37
N GLU A 83 14.77 -1.14 10.18
CA GLU A 83 14.95 -0.02 9.25
C GLU A 83 13.71 0.13 8.36
N MET A 84 13.35 1.36 8.04
CA MET A 84 12.27 1.67 7.11
C MET A 84 12.81 1.71 5.67
N SER A 85 12.18 0.93 4.79
CA SER A 85 12.37 0.97 3.33
C SER A 85 11.02 0.88 2.64
N TYR A 86 10.66 1.92 1.89
CA TYR A 86 9.40 1.95 1.16
C TYR A 86 9.31 0.71 0.25
N CYS A 87 8.19 0.00 0.33
CA CYS A 87 8.03 -1.30 -0.29
C CYS A 87 6.57 -1.52 -0.71
N ASN A 88 6.34 -1.50 -2.01
CA ASN A 88 5.07 -1.78 -2.66
C ASN A 88 4.67 -3.24 -2.47
N TYR A 89 5.61 -4.18 -2.57
CA TYR A 89 5.31 -5.59 -2.31
C TYR A 89 4.77 -5.83 -0.89
N GLY A 90 5.22 -5.03 0.09
CA GLY A 90 4.64 -5.03 1.43
C GLY A 90 3.16 -4.62 1.46
N TYR A 91 2.75 -3.70 0.61
CA TYR A 91 1.34 -3.32 0.44
C TYR A 91 0.54 -4.36 -0.33
N GLU A 92 1.13 -5.04 -1.32
CA GLU A 92 0.48 -6.19 -1.97
C GLU A 92 0.16 -7.30 -0.97
N LEU A 93 1.09 -7.60 -0.05
CA LEU A 93 0.82 -8.51 1.07
C LEU A 93 -0.31 -7.98 1.97
N ALA A 94 -0.37 -6.67 2.24
CA ALA A 94 -1.46 -6.09 3.03
C ALA A 94 -2.82 -6.22 2.32
N GLY A 95 -2.87 -6.03 0.99
CA GLY A 95 -4.03 -6.28 0.16
C GLY A 95 -4.47 -7.74 0.20
N GLU A 96 -3.53 -8.68 0.15
CA GLU A 96 -3.80 -10.11 0.26
C GLU A 96 -4.36 -10.48 1.65
N VAL A 97 -3.86 -9.86 2.73
CA VAL A 97 -4.45 -10.01 4.07
C VAL A 97 -5.90 -9.53 4.08
N VAL A 98 -6.21 -8.38 3.47
CA VAL A 98 -7.60 -7.89 3.35
C VAL A 98 -8.45 -8.88 2.58
N ARG A 99 -7.97 -9.39 1.44
CA ARG A 99 -8.68 -10.36 0.61
C ARG A 99 -9.02 -11.62 1.39
N ARG A 100 -8.03 -12.26 2.03
CA ARG A 100 -8.22 -13.51 2.79
C ARG A 100 -9.11 -13.33 4.01
N VAL A 101 -9.01 -12.20 4.72
CA VAL A 101 -9.84 -11.94 5.91
C VAL A 101 -11.27 -11.59 5.55
N SER A 102 -11.50 -10.90 4.43
CA SER A 102 -12.83 -10.47 4.00
C SER A 102 -13.54 -11.46 3.08
N GLY A 103 -12.79 -12.36 2.43
CA GLY A 103 -13.30 -13.25 1.38
C GLY A 103 -13.68 -12.52 0.09
N ARG A 104 -13.11 -11.32 -0.16
CA ARG A 104 -13.49 -10.45 -1.28
C ARG A 104 -12.27 -9.87 -1.97
N SER A 105 -12.40 -9.56 -3.26
CA SER A 105 -11.36 -8.81 -3.96
C SER A 105 -11.11 -7.46 -3.28
N LEU A 106 -9.89 -6.96 -3.36
CA LEU A 106 -9.53 -5.66 -2.79
C LEU A 106 -10.39 -4.53 -3.39
N ALA A 107 -10.63 -4.58 -4.70
CA ALA A 107 -11.46 -3.62 -5.41
C ALA A 107 -12.90 -3.60 -4.90
N ASP A 108 -13.54 -4.77 -4.74
CA ASP A 108 -14.91 -4.86 -4.23
C ASP A 108 -15.00 -4.43 -2.76
N PHE A 109 -14.01 -4.84 -1.96
CA PHE A 109 -13.93 -4.44 -0.55
C PHE A 109 -13.82 -2.92 -0.43
N ALA A 110 -12.93 -2.27 -1.17
CA ALA A 110 -12.77 -0.83 -1.15
C ALA A 110 -14.02 -0.10 -1.65
N CYS A 111 -14.65 -0.60 -2.72
CA CYS A 111 -15.88 -0.04 -3.26
C CYS A 111 -17.00 -0.06 -2.22
N GLU A 112 -17.27 -1.21 -1.59
CA GLU A 112 -18.37 -1.32 -0.64
C GLU A 112 -18.08 -0.65 0.71
N ARG A 113 -16.84 -0.75 1.20
CA ARG A 113 -16.52 -0.38 2.58
C ARG A 113 -15.98 1.04 2.71
N ILE A 114 -15.52 1.65 1.62
CA ILE A 114 -14.88 2.96 1.62
C ILE A 114 -15.52 3.89 0.60
N PHE A 115 -15.44 3.59 -0.70
CA PHE A 115 -15.84 4.53 -1.75
C PHE A 115 -17.34 4.79 -1.75
N GLY A 116 -18.16 3.74 -1.74
CA GLY A 116 -19.61 3.82 -1.72
C GLY A 116 -20.16 4.61 -0.53
N PRO A 117 -19.82 4.27 0.73
CA PRO A 117 -20.31 5.01 1.90
C PRO A 117 -19.81 6.45 1.97
N LEU A 118 -18.68 6.77 1.35
CA LEU A 118 -18.19 8.16 1.22
C LEU A 118 -18.82 8.93 0.05
N GLY A 119 -19.58 8.25 -0.82
CA GLY A 119 -20.14 8.85 -2.02
C GLY A 119 -19.10 9.15 -3.11
N MET A 120 -17.95 8.48 -3.08
CA MET A 120 -16.87 8.60 -4.08
C MET A 120 -17.24 7.82 -5.34
N LYS A 121 -18.12 8.40 -6.15
CA LYS A 121 -18.74 7.74 -7.32
C LYS A 121 -17.80 7.65 -8.52
N ASP A 122 -16.73 8.41 -8.51
CA ASP A 122 -15.76 8.50 -9.57
C ASP A 122 -14.38 7.96 -9.17
N THR A 123 -14.39 6.87 -8.39
CA THR A 123 -13.19 6.23 -7.85
C THR A 123 -13.21 4.71 -8.11
N TRP A 124 -12.16 4.20 -8.74
CA TRP A 124 -12.03 2.78 -9.12
C TRP A 124 -10.58 2.28 -9.08
N TYR A 125 -10.41 1.01 -8.72
CA TYR A 125 -9.17 0.29 -9.02
C TYR A 125 -9.07 -0.06 -10.52
N VAL A 126 -10.19 -0.49 -11.12
CA VAL A 126 -10.29 -0.77 -12.56
C VAL A 126 -11.45 0.04 -13.12
N VAL A 127 -11.15 0.98 -14.01
CA VAL A 127 -12.15 1.91 -14.54
C VAL A 127 -13.08 1.17 -15.51
N PRO A 128 -14.41 1.22 -15.33
CA PRO A 128 -15.34 0.56 -16.24
C PRO A 128 -15.28 1.21 -17.64
N ASP A 129 -15.54 0.41 -18.69
CA ASP A 129 -15.44 0.86 -20.08
C ASP A 129 -16.26 2.11 -20.38
N SER A 130 -17.44 2.23 -19.76
CA SER A 130 -18.31 3.41 -19.89
C SER A 130 -17.68 4.70 -19.37
N ALA A 131 -16.69 4.61 -18.47
CA ALA A 131 -15.99 5.75 -17.88
C ALA A 131 -14.55 5.94 -18.39
N ARG A 132 -13.98 4.98 -19.13
CA ARG A 132 -12.58 5.04 -19.62
C ARG A 132 -12.26 6.31 -20.40
N HIS A 133 -13.23 6.88 -21.12
CA HIS A 133 -13.07 8.12 -21.88
C HIS A 133 -12.78 9.36 -21.00
N ARG A 134 -12.95 9.26 -19.68
CA ARG A 134 -12.69 10.34 -18.70
C ARG A 134 -11.30 10.28 -18.08
N ILE A 135 -10.53 9.23 -18.36
CA ILE A 135 -9.17 9.08 -17.87
C ILE A 135 -8.32 10.19 -18.50
N VAL A 136 -7.70 11.02 -17.65
CA VAL A 136 -6.73 12.01 -18.10
C VAL A 136 -5.45 11.28 -18.47
N ARG A 137 -5.01 11.45 -19.71
CA ARG A 137 -3.77 10.85 -20.20
C ARG A 137 -2.60 11.79 -20.09
N ARG A 138 -1.44 11.21 -19.81
CA ARG A 138 -0.17 11.93 -19.85
C ARG A 138 0.26 12.17 -21.30
N SER A 139 1.08 13.19 -21.53
CA SER A 139 1.78 13.31 -22.80
C SER A 139 2.78 12.15 -22.96
N GLU A 140 3.01 11.70 -24.19
CA GLU A 140 3.88 10.53 -24.45
C GLU A 140 5.32 10.76 -23.98
N ASP A 141 5.77 12.01 -23.92
CA ASP A 141 7.09 12.44 -23.44
C ASP A 141 7.17 12.66 -21.93
N ALA A 142 6.05 12.55 -21.21
CA ALA A 142 6.07 12.66 -19.75
C ALA A 142 6.81 11.48 -19.13
N ILE A 143 7.51 11.77 -18.01
CA ILE A 143 8.19 10.75 -17.21
C ILE A 143 7.18 9.64 -16.85
N ASP A 144 7.61 8.39 -17.09
CA ASP A 144 6.87 7.15 -16.84
C ASP A 144 5.52 7.01 -17.56
N ALA A 145 5.23 7.81 -18.60
CA ALA A 145 3.97 7.75 -19.33
C ALA A 145 3.67 6.35 -19.88
N ALA A 146 4.66 5.70 -20.49
CA ALA A 146 4.51 4.35 -21.06
C ALA A 146 4.16 3.29 -19.99
N TRP A 147 4.69 3.46 -18.77
CA TRP A 147 4.39 2.55 -17.67
C TRP A 147 3.01 2.83 -17.07
N LEU A 148 2.72 4.10 -16.76
CA LEU A 148 1.44 4.51 -16.13
C LEU A 148 0.22 4.27 -17.02
N GLU A 149 0.39 4.29 -18.35
CA GLU A 149 -0.66 4.02 -19.33
C GLU A 149 -0.67 2.56 -19.83
N SER A 150 0.16 1.69 -19.23
CA SER A 150 0.22 0.27 -19.60
C SER A 150 -1.05 -0.48 -19.19
N PRO A 151 -1.47 -1.53 -19.93
CA PRO A 151 -2.59 -2.38 -19.50
C PRO A 151 -2.40 -2.94 -18.09
N GLU A 152 -1.18 -3.30 -17.71
CA GLU A 152 -0.87 -3.79 -16.36
C GLU A 152 -1.25 -2.78 -15.28
N THR A 153 -0.88 -1.51 -15.45
CA THR A 153 -1.20 -0.43 -14.49
C THR A 153 -2.68 -0.04 -14.54
N LEU A 154 -3.29 -0.04 -15.73
CA LEU A 154 -4.69 0.39 -15.91
C LEU A 154 -5.71 -0.66 -15.48
N GLU A 155 -5.36 -1.95 -15.52
CA GLU A 155 -6.32 -3.05 -15.40
C GLU A 155 -6.07 -3.96 -14.20
N THR A 156 -4.97 -3.75 -13.45
CA THR A 156 -4.67 -4.54 -12.25
C THR A 156 -4.98 -3.75 -10.97
N PRO A 157 -5.79 -4.29 -10.05
CA PRO A 157 -6.16 -3.63 -8.80
C PRO A 157 -5.05 -3.74 -7.72
N TRP A 158 -3.85 -3.23 -8.01
CA TRP A 158 -2.68 -3.28 -7.11
C TRP A 158 -2.97 -2.64 -5.76
N ALA A 159 -2.56 -3.26 -4.66
CA ALA A 159 -2.78 -2.69 -3.33
C ALA A 159 -1.88 -1.48 -3.04
N SER A 160 -0.73 -1.38 -3.71
CA SER A 160 0.24 -0.31 -3.52
C SER A 160 -0.03 0.94 -4.37
N GLY A 161 -1.00 0.92 -5.30
CA GLY A 161 -1.27 2.04 -6.19
C GLY A 161 -2.30 1.75 -7.29
N GLY A 162 -2.46 2.67 -8.24
CA GLY A 162 -3.31 2.45 -9.43
C GLY A 162 -4.79 2.79 -9.27
N VAL A 163 -5.23 3.33 -8.13
CA VAL A 163 -6.61 3.81 -7.98
C VAL A 163 -6.81 5.10 -8.77
N PHE A 164 -7.78 5.09 -9.67
CA PHE A 164 -8.26 6.26 -10.38
C PHE A 164 -9.30 6.98 -9.52
N ALA A 165 -9.16 8.28 -9.36
CA ALA A 165 -10.10 9.12 -8.62
C ALA A 165 -10.18 10.52 -9.21
N THR A 166 -11.32 11.19 -9.04
CA THR A 166 -11.41 12.64 -9.30
C THR A 166 -10.84 13.42 -8.13
N THR A 167 -10.48 14.69 -8.39
CA THR A 167 -10.00 15.60 -7.32
C THR A 167 -10.99 15.72 -6.18
N MET A 168 -12.30 15.73 -6.46
CA MET A 168 -13.34 15.87 -5.43
C MET A 168 -13.52 14.61 -4.59
N ASP A 169 -13.41 13.43 -5.19
CA ASP A 169 -13.44 12.17 -4.45
C ASP A 169 -12.20 12.04 -3.55
N THR A 170 -11.02 12.40 -4.07
CA THR A 170 -9.79 12.45 -3.27
C THR A 170 -9.90 13.45 -2.11
N ALA A 171 -10.48 14.62 -2.35
CA ALA A 171 -10.75 15.60 -1.30
C ALA A 171 -11.73 15.06 -0.25
N THR A 172 -12.74 14.30 -0.66
CA THR A 172 -13.70 13.62 0.23
C THR A 172 -13.01 12.60 1.13
N PHE A 173 -12.14 11.76 0.56
CA PHE A 173 -11.33 10.81 1.33
C PHE A 173 -10.42 11.54 2.35
N GLY A 174 -9.71 12.59 1.92
CA GLY A 174 -8.89 13.41 2.82
C GLY A 174 -9.71 14.08 3.93
N GLN A 175 -10.89 14.62 3.60
CA GLN A 175 -11.78 15.24 4.58
C GLN A 175 -12.32 14.24 5.60
N MET A 176 -12.52 12.97 5.24
CA MET A 176 -12.88 11.90 6.18
C MET A 176 -11.82 11.74 7.29
N PHE A 177 -10.53 11.81 6.94
CA PHE A 177 -9.44 11.79 7.93
C PHE A 177 -9.43 13.05 8.80
N LEU A 178 -9.57 14.24 8.21
CA LEU A 178 -9.64 15.50 8.95
C LEU A 178 -10.82 15.54 9.94
N ASN A 179 -11.94 14.93 9.56
CA ASN A 179 -13.12 14.76 10.39
C ASN A 179 -13.02 13.57 11.37
N ARG A 180 -11.84 12.95 11.51
CA ARG A 180 -11.56 11.85 12.44
C ARG A 180 -12.43 10.61 12.19
N GLY A 181 -12.58 10.26 10.91
CA GLY A 181 -13.12 8.98 10.46
C GLY A 181 -14.51 9.05 9.84
N THR A 182 -15.05 10.24 9.60
CA THR A 182 -16.43 10.43 9.12
C THR A 182 -16.56 11.47 8.01
N TYR A 183 -17.43 11.24 7.05
CA TYR A 183 -17.82 12.24 6.05
C TYR A 183 -19.23 11.94 5.55
N GLY A 184 -20.02 12.96 5.22
CA GLY A 184 -21.35 12.78 4.63
C GLY A 184 -22.32 11.93 5.47
N GLY A 185 -22.17 11.92 6.80
CA GLY A 185 -22.98 11.09 7.71
C GLY A 185 -22.50 9.64 7.87
N ALA A 186 -21.54 9.18 7.07
CA ALA A 186 -20.93 7.85 7.19
C ALA A 186 -19.72 7.86 8.13
N ARG A 187 -19.50 6.75 8.85
CA ARG A 187 -18.27 6.48 9.62
C ARG A 187 -17.51 5.31 8.98
N ILE A 188 -16.31 5.59 8.48
CA ILE A 188 -15.40 4.59 7.93
C ILE A 188 -14.42 4.10 9.00
N LEU A 189 -13.87 5.04 9.77
CA LEU A 189 -12.87 4.77 10.79
C LEU A 189 -13.35 5.27 12.15
N SER A 190 -12.92 4.59 13.22
CA SER A 190 -13.03 5.15 14.55
C SER A 190 -12.06 6.33 14.71
N ARG A 191 -12.36 7.27 15.61
CA ARG A 191 -11.43 8.36 15.94
C ARG A 191 -10.06 7.84 16.41
N ALA A 192 -10.06 6.75 17.17
CA ALA A 192 -8.84 6.12 17.68
C ALA A 192 -8.01 5.52 16.54
N SER A 193 -8.66 4.91 15.55
CA SER A 193 -8.00 4.38 14.35
C SER A 193 -7.33 5.50 13.56
N VAL A 194 -8.03 6.62 13.30
CA VAL A 194 -7.42 7.77 12.62
C VAL A 194 -6.21 8.29 13.40
N ALA A 195 -6.34 8.47 14.71
CA ALA A 195 -5.24 8.95 15.55
C ALA A 195 -4.03 8.00 15.55
N ALA A 196 -4.25 6.69 15.50
CA ALA A 196 -3.17 5.71 15.37
C ALA A 196 -2.55 5.77 13.97
N MET A 197 -3.36 5.81 12.91
CA MET A 197 -2.88 5.85 11.52
C MET A 197 -2.01 7.08 11.23
N THR A 198 -2.32 8.22 11.83
CA THR A 198 -1.62 9.49 11.58
C THR A 198 -0.65 9.90 12.69
N ARG A 199 -0.17 8.95 13.50
CA ARG A 199 0.90 9.16 14.50
C ARG A 199 2.14 8.37 14.08
N ASN A 200 3.34 8.88 14.39
CA ASN A 200 4.56 8.11 14.17
C ASN A 200 4.50 6.76 14.92
N GLN A 201 4.58 5.68 14.16
CA GLN A 201 4.52 4.30 14.60
C GLN A 201 5.91 3.68 14.77
N ILE A 202 6.96 4.34 14.27
CA ILE A 202 8.33 3.82 14.23
C ILE A 202 9.35 4.83 14.77
N PRO A 203 9.16 5.37 15.99
CA PRO A 203 10.11 6.32 16.57
C PRO A 203 11.50 5.68 16.73
N GLY A 204 12.55 6.40 16.37
CA GLY A 204 13.94 5.93 16.46
C GLY A 204 14.38 4.91 15.40
N ILE A 205 13.51 4.54 14.45
CA ILE A 205 13.89 3.66 13.34
C ILE A 205 14.52 4.48 12.22
N SER A 206 15.66 4.06 11.67
CA SER A 206 16.30 4.73 10.53
C SER A 206 15.54 4.49 9.22
N ALA A 207 15.86 5.26 8.18
CA ALA A 207 15.35 4.99 6.83
C ALA A 207 16.42 5.23 5.76
N ARG A 208 16.25 4.58 4.61
CA ARG A 208 16.96 4.91 3.37
C ARG A 208 15.99 5.23 2.26
N HIS A 209 16.35 6.20 1.43
CA HIS A 209 15.63 6.54 0.21
C HIS A 209 16.65 6.88 -0.87
N GLY A 210 16.78 6.02 -1.87
CA GLY A 210 17.94 6.00 -2.76
C GLY A 210 19.24 5.92 -1.94
N ASP A 211 20.21 6.76 -2.28
CA ASP A 211 21.51 6.83 -1.60
C ASP A 211 21.48 7.60 -0.26
N GLN A 212 20.34 8.18 0.13
CA GLN A 212 20.24 9.02 1.32
C GLN A 212 19.89 8.19 2.56
N PHE A 213 20.62 8.45 3.64
CA PHE A 213 20.35 7.89 4.96
C PHE A 213 19.69 8.92 5.87
N PHE A 214 18.65 8.49 6.56
CA PHE A 214 17.98 9.28 7.59
C PHE A 214 18.09 8.57 8.93
N PRO A 215 18.60 9.25 9.97
CA PRO A 215 18.76 8.65 11.29
C PRO A 215 17.41 8.33 11.95
N GLU A 216 16.34 9.04 11.56
CA GLU A 216 15.00 8.78 12.07
C GLU A 216 13.94 8.89 10.96
N ALA A 217 13.12 7.85 10.87
CA ALA A 217 11.93 7.68 10.06
C ALA A 217 10.72 8.35 10.72
N SER A 218 9.74 8.75 9.92
CA SER A 218 8.49 9.28 10.44
C SER A 218 7.36 8.76 9.57
N TRP A 219 6.71 7.71 10.07
CA TRP A 219 5.67 7.02 9.32
C TRP A 219 4.58 6.50 10.25
N GLY A 220 3.33 6.64 9.83
CA GLY A 220 2.13 6.17 10.50
C GLY A 220 1.71 4.77 9.99
N LEU A 221 0.43 4.44 10.10
CA LEU A 221 -0.10 3.25 9.41
C LEU A 221 -0.59 3.68 8.03
N GLY A 222 0.31 3.63 7.03
CA GLY A 222 0.05 4.09 5.66
C GLY A 222 -0.01 5.59 5.45
N TRP A 223 0.62 6.36 6.33
CA TRP A 223 0.72 7.80 6.19
C TRP A 223 2.16 8.25 6.46
N SER A 224 2.71 9.09 5.59
CA SER A 224 3.83 9.93 5.99
C SER A 224 3.34 10.93 7.05
N VAL A 225 4.09 11.05 8.13
CA VAL A 225 3.80 12.00 9.21
C VAL A 225 5.00 12.90 9.40
N ARG A 226 4.78 14.12 9.87
CA ARG A 226 5.87 15.08 10.06
C ARG A 226 7.00 14.46 10.88
N GLY A 227 8.19 14.48 10.28
CA GLY A 227 9.44 14.06 10.89
C GLY A 227 10.46 15.18 11.05
N SER A 228 11.64 14.82 11.54
CA SER A 228 12.84 15.65 11.50
C SER A 228 13.56 15.58 10.14
N LYS A 229 13.10 14.70 9.25
CA LYS A 229 13.61 14.57 7.88
C LYS A 229 13.41 15.86 7.09
N LYS A 230 14.39 16.15 6.24
CA LYS A 230 14.30 17.14 5.17
C LYS A 230 14.28 16.38 3.85
N ALA A 231 13.28 15.54 3.60
CA ALA A 231 13.09 14.95 2.28
C ALA A 231 12.44 16.00 1.35
N PRO A 232 13.09 16.36 0.22
CA PRO A 232 12.52 17.32 -0.73
C PRO A 232 11.16 16.89 -1.29
N ALA A 233 10.95 15.58 -1.44
CA ALA A 233 9.75 14.99 -2.04
C ALA A 233 8.45 15.27 -1.26
N TYR A 234 8.53 15.53 0.05
CA TYR A 234 7.35 15.60 0.92
C TYR A 234 7.15 16.98 1.61
N GLY A 235 8.01 17.97 1.34
CA GLY A 235 7.86 19.33 1.90
C GLY A 235 8.01 19.42 3.43
N GLU A 236 8.62 18.41 4.05
CA GLU A 236 8.67 18.14 5.50
C GLU A 236 9.12 19.30 6.41
N PRO A 237 10.09 20.18 6.06
CA PRO A 237 10.46 21.27 6.96
C PRO A 237 9.40 22.38 7.08
N LEU A 238 8.43 22.44 6.17
CA LEU A 238 7.38 23.47 6.14
C LEU A 238 6.02 22.98 6.66
N GLN A 239 5.91 21.70 7.01
CA GLN A 239 4.66 21.10 7.46
C GLN A 239 4.35 21.44 8.93
N SER A 240 3.06 21.69 9.23
CA SER A 240 2.61 21.86 10.62
C SER A 240 2.79 20.57 11.43
N PRO A 241 2.92 20.62 12.77
CA PRO A 241 3.03 19.43 13.62
C PRO A 241 1.88 18.42 13.51
N LYS A 242 0.74 18.83 12.95
CA LYS A 242 -0.46 18.00 12.78
C LYS A 242 -0.65 17.52 11.33
N ALA A 243 0.26 17.89 10.43
CA ALA A 243 0.20 17.46 9.06
C ALA A 243 0.60 16.00 8.93
N PHE A 244 -0.11 15.31 8.06
CA PHE A 244 0.19 13.98 7.56
C PHE A 244 -0.15 13.98 6.07
N CYS A 245 0.62 13.26 5.27
CA CYS A 245 0.40 13.15 3.84
C CYS A 245 0.58 11.70 3.40
N HIS A 246 -0.02 11.37 2.26
CA HIS A 246 0.35 10.15 1.56
C HIS A 246 1.48 10.52 0.60
N GLY A 247 2.53 9.70 0.59
CA GLY A 247 3.65 9.85 -0.33
C GLY A 247 3.36 9.25 -1.69
#